data_AF-A0A2A8HFZ8-F1
#
_entry.id   AF-A0A2A8HFZ8-F1
#
_cell.length_a   1.000
_cell.length_b   1.000
_cell.length_c   1.000
_cell.angle_alpha   90.00
_cell.angle_beta   90.00
_cell.angle_gamma   90.00
#
_symmetry.space_group_name_H-M   'P 1'
#
loop_
_entity.id
_entity.type
_entity.pdbx_description
1 polymer ?
#
loop_
_entity_poly.entity_id
_entity_poly.type
_entity_poly.pdbx_seq_one_letter_code
_entity_poly.pdbx_strand_id
1 'polypeptide(L)'
;MNKGRNVLETEKSFFERTIVSIYKALEFIMKYTMILIIIMSIFVIIAAIYFKIYEGIGAGIFLFISSLFAYLVFFKKSKNA
;
A
#
# COMPACT_ATOMS: atom_id res chain seq x y z
N MET A 1 -4.86 45.68 10.49
CA MET A 1 -5.29 44.30 10.84
C MET A 1 -4.95 43.34 9.70
N ASN A 2 -3.66 43.01 9.48
CA ASN A 2 -3.22 42.17 8.34
C ASN A 2 -2.18 41.09 8.72
N LYS A 3 -1.68 41.09 9.97
CA LYS A 3 -0.67 40.14 10.44
C LYS A 3 -1.25 38.73 10.68
N GLY A 4 -2.49 38.62 11.14
CA GLY A 4 -3.13 37.32 11.43
C GLY A 4 -3.52 36.52 10.18
N ARG A 5 -3.79 37.20 9.05
CA ARG A 5 -4.19 36.54 7.80
C ARG A 5 -3.01 35.83 7.13
N ASN A 6 -1.84 36.47 7.12
CA ASN A 6 -0.61 35.88 6.56
C ASN A 6 -0.12 34.67 7.37
N VAL A 7 -0.29 34.66 8.70
CA VAL A 7 0.10 33.50 9.54
C VAL A 7 -0.80 32.30 9.25
N LEU A 8 -2.13 32.49 9.18
CA LEU A 8 -3.08 31.44 8.83
C LEU A 8 -2.87 30.87 7.43
N GLU A 9 -2.56 31.71 6.43
CA GLU A 9 -2.25 31.23 5.08
C GLU A 9 -0.92 30.47 5.02
N THR A 10 0.09 30.90 5.79
CA THR A 10 1.39 30.22 5.86
C THR A 10 1.27 28.86 6.56
N GLU A 11 0.52 28.78 7.65
CA GLU A 11 0.23 27.52 8.36
C GLU A 11 -0.59 26.56 7.49
N LYS A 12 -1.61 27.05 6.79
CA LYS A 12 -2.43 26.25 5.87
C LYS A 12 -1.58 25.69 4.72
N SER A 13 -0.68 26.48 4.16
CA SER A 13 0.26 26.04 3.11
C SER A 13 1.26 24.99 3.62
N PHE A 14 1.76 25.16 4.85
CA PHE A 14 2.64 24.18 5.50
C PHE A 14 1.91 22.85 5.78
N PHE A 15 0.67 22.92 6.26
CA PHE A 15 -0.17 21.75 6.50
C PHE A 15 -0.50 21.03 5.19
N GLU A 16 -0.89 21.75 4.13
CA GLU A 16 -1.12 21.15 2.82
C GLU A 16 0.13 20.46 2.28
N ARG A 17 1.30 21.12 2.32
CA ARG A 17 2.56 20.50 1.86
C ARG A 17 2.94 19.28 2.68
N THR A 18 2.79 19.35 4.01
CA THR A 18 3.22 18.27 4.92
C THR A 18 2.26 17.09 4.85
N ILE A 19 0.94 17.32 4.89
CA ILE A 19 -0.08 16.27 4.77
C ILE A 19 0.00 15.59 3.40
N VAL A 20 0.13 16.36 2.31
CA VAL A 20 0.27 15.80 0.96
C VAL A 20 1.55 14.96 0.85
N SER A 21 2.65 15.39 1.48
CA SER A 21 3.90 14.63 1.52
C SER A 21 3.75 13.32 2.31
N ILE A 22 3.12 13.36 3.48
CA ILE A 22 2.85 12.17 4.30
C ILE A 22 1.96 11.18 3.54
N TYR A 23 0.93 11.67 2.85
CA TYR A 23 0.04 10.82 2.07
C TYR A 23 0.79 10.10 0.93
N LYS A 24 1.67 10.81 0.22
CA LYS A 24 2.55 10.20 -0.80
C LYS A 24 3.52 9.18 -0.21
N ALA A 25 4.08 9.44 0.97
CA ALA A 25 4.95 8.51 1.66
C ALA A 25 4.19 7.24 2.10
N LEU A 26 2.97 7.39 2.61
CA LEU A 26 2.07 6.28 2.95
C LEU A 26 1.69 5.46 1.71
N GLU A 27 1.36 6.12 0.61
CA GLU A 27 1.07 5.45 -0.67
C GLU A 27 2.27 4.63 -1.15
N PHE A 28 3.47 5.19 -1.06
CA PHE A 28 4.72 4.48 -1.34
C PHE A 28 4.85 3.25 -0.44
N ILE A 29 4.79 3.41 0.89
CA ILE A 29 4.93 2.31 1.85
C ILE A 29 3.91 1.20 1.57
N MET A 30 2.63 1.54 1.38
CA MET A 30 1.59 0.55 1.09
C MET A 30 1.88 -0.23 -0.19
N LYS A 31 2.39 0.44 -1.22
CA LYS A 31 2.73 -0.21 -2.49
C LYS A 31 3.83 -1.27 -2.32
N TYR A 32 4.91 -0.92 -1.65
CA TYR A 32 6.02 -1.86 -1.43
C TYR A 32 5.63 -2.97 -0.46
N THR A 33 4.83 -2.67 0.57
CA THR A 33 4.28 -3.69 1.47
C THR A 33 3.41 -4.69 0.72
N MET A 34 2.54 -4.25 -0.20
CA MET A 34 1.74 -5.17 -1.03
C MET A 34 2.63 -6.07 -1.89
N ILE A 35 3.66 -5.53 -2.53
CA ILE A 35 4.61 -6.32 -3.32
C ILE A 35 5.30 -7.36 -2.44
N LEU A 36 5.68 -6.99 -1.22
CA LEU A 36 6.33 -7.88 -0.26
C LEU A 36 5.38 -9.01 0.19
N ILE A 37 4.09 -8.73 0.39
CA ILE A 37 3.06 -9.74 0.69
C ILE A 37 2.91 -10.72 -0.49
N ILE A 38 2.90 -10.25 -1.73
CA ILE A 38 2.84 -11.10 -2.92
C ILE A 38 4.03 -12.06 -2.93
N ILE A 39 5.26 -11.56 -2.72
CA ILE A 39 6.46 -12.41 -2.65
C ILE A 39 6.36 -13.43 -1.50
N MET A 40 5.93 -13.00 -0.32
CA MET A 40 5.75 -13.89 0.85
C MET A 40 4.73 -15.00 0.57
N SER A 41 3.63 -14.69 -0.10
CA SER A 41 2.62 -15.69 -0.44
C SER A 41 3.16 -16.78 -1.37
N ILE A 42 4.08 -16.44 -2.29
CA ILE A 42 4.77 -17.44 -3.12
C ILE A 42 5.63 -18.37 -2.25
N PHE A 43 6.38 -17.83 -1.28
CA PHE A 43 7.15 -18.65 -0.35
C PHE A 43 6.28 -19.58 0.48
N VAL A 44 5.13 -19.11 0.95
CA VAL A 44 4.16 -19.94 1.69
C VAL A 44 3.64 -21.08 0.81
N ILE A 45 3.30 -20.82 -0.45
CA ILE A 45 2.87 -21.87 -1.40
C ILE A 45 3.98 -22.91 -1.60
N ILE A 46 5.22 -22.47 -1.86
CA ILE A 46 6.36 -23.37 -2.07
C ILE A 46 6.60 -24.24 -0.83
N ALA A 47 6.60 -23.63 0.36
CA ALA A 47 6.76 -24.35 1.61
C ALA A 47 5.62 -25.36 1.85
N ALA A 48 4.37 -24.95 1.61
CA ALA A 48 3.21 -25.83 1.76
C ALA A 48 3.26 -27.03 0.81
N ILE A 49 3.70 -26.83 -0.44
CA ILE A 49 3.94 -27.92 -1.40
C ILE A 49 5.05 -28.85 -0.89
N TYR A 50 6.17 -28.29 -0.42
CA TYR A 50 7.30 -29.06 0.08
C TYR A 50 6.93 -29.96 1.27
N PHE A 51 6.17 -29.41 2.23
CA PHE A 51 5.71 -30.15 3.41
C PHE A 51 4.43 -30.98 3.19
N LYS A 52 3.87 -30.98 1.96
CA LYS A 52 2.60 -31.66 1.61
C LYS A 52 1.40 -31.20 2.48
N ILE A 53 1.38 -29.93 2.87
CA ILE A 53 0.30 -29.33 3.65
C ILE A 53 -0.72 -28.73 2.69
N TYR A 54 -1.67 -29.55 2.23
CA TYR A 54 -2.64 -29.16 1.20
C TYR A 54 -3.53 -27.97 1.60
N GLU A 55 -3.88 -27.85 2.89
CA GLU A 55 -4.60 -26.67 3.41
C GLU A 55 -3.78 -25.38 3.28
N GLY A 56 -2.45 -25.47 3.48
CA GLY A 56 -1.53 -24.36 3.34
C GLY A 56 -1.36 -23.88 1.89
N ILE A 57 -1.53 -24.79 0.92
CA ILE A 57 -1.52 -24.44 -0.51
C ILE A 57 -2.74 -23.58 -0.83
N GLY A 58 -3.93 -23.98 -0.39
CA GLY A 58 -5.16 -23.21 -0.58
C GLY A 58 -5.07 -21.82 0.05
N ALA A 59 -4.60 -21.75 1.30
CA ALA A 59 -4.38 -20.47 1.99
C ALA A 59 -3.37 -19.57 1.25
N GLY A 60 -2.25 -20.13 0.80
CA GLY A 60 -1.23 -19.40 0.06
C GLY A 60 -1.74 -18.85 -1.28
N ILE A 61 -2.47 -19.65 -2.04
CA ILE A 61 -3.08 -19.22 -3.32
C ILE A 61 -4.11 -18.11 -3.09
N PHE A 62 -4.96 -18.25 -2.07
CA PHE A 62 -5.93 -17.22 -1.72
C PHE A 62 -5.25 -15.89 -1.35
N LEU A 63 -4.18 -15.94 -0.54
CA LEU A 63 -3.38 -14.78 -0.17
C LEU A 63 -2.71 -14.12 -1.38
N PHE A 64 -2.21 -14.94 -2.32
CA PHE A 64 -1.61 -14.44 -3.55
C PHE A 64 -2.62 -13.72 -4.45
N ILE A 65 -3.78 -14.33 -4.70
CA ILE A 65 -4.83 -13.74 -5.56
C ILE A 65 -5.39 -12.45 -4.93
N SER A 66 -5.69 -12.48 -3.62
CA SER A 66 -6.23 -11.30 -2.92
C SER A 66 -5.24 -10.14 -2.90
N SER A 67 -3.95 -10.39 -2.66
CA SER A 67 -2.92 -9.36 -2.70
C SER A 67 -2.66 -8.80 -4.10
N LEU A 68 -2.71 -9.64 -5.14
CA LEU A 68 -2.68 -9.21 -6.54
C LEU A 68 -3.87 -8.32 -6.90
N PHE A 69 -5.08 -8.71 -6.49
CA PHE A 69 -6.28 -7.93 -6.75
C PHE A 69 -6.22 -6.57 -6.04
N ALA A 70 -5.81 -6.56 -4.76
CA ALA A 70 -5.61 -5.33 -4.01
C ALA A 70 -4.57 -4.43 -4.68
N TYR A 71 -3.44 -4.97 -5.12
CA TYR A 71 -2.42 -4.22 -5.84
C TYR A 71 -2.96 -3.57 -7.11
N LEU A 72 -3.75 -4.30 -7.89
CA LEU A 72 -4.39 -3.78 -9.09
C LEU A 72 -5.41 -2.67 -8.76
N VAL A 73 -6.30 -2.88 -7.79
CA VAL A 73 -7.33 -1.90 -7.44
C VAL A 73 -6.73 -0.59 -6.93
N PHE A 74 -5.76 -0.67 -6.02
CA PHE A 74 -5.18 0.53 -5.39
C PHE A 74 -4.17 1.24 -6.30
N PHE A 75 -3.30 0.50 -7.00
CA PHE A 75 -2.17 1.13 -7.72
C PHE A 75 -2.31 1.14 -9.24
N LYS A 76 -3.12 0.27 -9.85
CA LYS A 76 -3.38 0.34 -11.30
C LYS A 76 -4.47 1.35 -11.63
N LYS A 77 -5.47 1.53 -10.76
CA LYS A 77 -6.54 2.53 -10.96
C LYS A 77 -6.04 3.97 -10.72
N SER A 78 -5.11 4.17 -9.78
CA SER A 78 -4.50 5.48 -9.49
C SER A 78 -3.71 6.07 -10.67
N LYS A 79 -3.19 5.26 -11.60
CA LYS A 79 -2.44 5.76 -12.78
C LYS A 79 -3.30 6.39 -13.89
N ASN A 80 -4.62 6.20 -13.86
CA ASN A 80 -5.55 6.63 -14.92
C ASN A 80 -6.56 7.70 -14.44
N ALA A 81 -6.38 8.28 -13.25
CA ALA A 81 -7.16 9.39 -12.71
C ALA A 81 -6.26 10.61 -12.53
#